data_AF-A0A7S2ZL93-F1
#
_entry.id   AF-A0A7S2ZL93-F1
#
_cell.length_a   1.000
_cell.length_b   1.000
_cell.length_c   1.000
_cell.angle_alpha   90.00
_cell.angle_beta   90.00
_cell.angle_gamma   90.00
#
_symmetry.space_group_name_H-M   'P 1'
#
loop_
_entity.id
_entity.type
_entity.pdbx_description
1 polymer ?
#
loop_
_entity_poly.entity_id
_entity_poly.type
_entity_poly.pdbx_seq_one_letter_code
_entity_poly.pdbx_strand_id
1 'polypeptide(L)'
;MLILGAMEENRERVLRESREADTLAMDSDWELKKKELLALKRPQAIVDEPPTEKSSSINFASPFRVAPQPRSASSSARRARVDVLYSEVVKSILQSRATPSTRRFKVAHEFEKITVEEKRGFQVEECFRVLKGIAHEDSNTPSLAEGIPPSTEMAITGVLRYLCGLFLERKLRGAIAAAPLVARRGGDPSILGDVRAYLNVIFERGIPHILEGGPTANGLPLWPQVYYLMRCGFPDAAADLAEQAKEVGRKNASRMDTGFY
;
A
#
# COMPACT_ATOMS: atom_id res chain seq x y z
N MET A 1 -10.36 2.45 -41.67
CA MET A 1 -9.35 2.07 -40.67
C MET A 1 -8.22 3.10 -40.49
N LEU A 2 -7.84 3.90 -41.49
CA LEU A 2 -6.75 4.89 -41.36
C LEU A 2 -6.97 5.99 -40.30
N ILE A 3 -8.23 6.39 -40.06
CA ILE A 3 -8.57 7.47 -39.12
C ILE A 3 -8.33 7.05 -37.66
N LEU A 4 -8.63 5.80 -37.30
CA LEU A 4 -8.44 5.31 -35.93
C LEU A 4 -6.95 5.23 -35.56
N GLY A 5 -6.10 4.76 -36.48
CA GLY A 5 -4.65 4.72 -36.27
C GLY A 5 -4.05 6.12 -36.07
N ALA A 6 -4.47 7.11 -36.87
CA ALA A 6 -4.02 8.49 -36.70
C ALA A 6 -4.47 9.11 -35.36
N MET A 7 -5.66 8.74 -34.86
CA MET A 7 -6.14 9.19 -33.55
C MET A 7 -5.36 8.55 -32.39
N GLU A 8 -5.02 7.27 -32.47
CA GLU A 8 -4.18 6.59 -31.47
C GLU A 8 -2.77 7.16 -31.45
N GLU A 9 -2.14 7.35 -32.62
CA GLU A 9 -0.81 7.95 -32.72
C GLU A 9 -0.78 9.37 -32.15
N ASN A 10 -1.80 10.19 -32.45
CA ASN A 10 -1.88 11.54 -31.89
C ASN A 10 -2.08 11.52 -30.37
N ARG A 11 -2.88 10.58 -29.84
CA ARG A 11 -3.06 10.41 -28.39
C ARG A 11 -1.75 10.02 -27.71
N GLU A 12 -1.00 9.08 -28.28
CA GLU A 12 0.29 8.67 -27.73
C GLU A 12 1.31 9.80 -27.76
N ARG A 13 1.33 10.59 -28.84
CA ARG A 13 2.20 11.76 -28.95
C ARG A 13 1.91 12.80 -27.87
N VAL A 14 0.63 13.16 -27.69
CA VAL A 14 0.22 14.13 -26.65
C VAL A 14 0.56 13.64 -25.24
N LEU A 15 0.36 12.35 -24.96
CA LEU A 15 0.72 11.78 -23.66
C LEU A 15 2.23 11.78 -23.42
N ARG A 16 3.04 11.58 -24.47
CA ARG A 16 4.50 11.63 -24.39
C ARG A 16 4.98 13.06 -24.14
N GLU A 17 4.50 14.02 -24.92
CA GLU A 17 4.81 15.45 -24.75
C GLU A 17 4.41 15.97 -23.36
N SER A 18 3.24 15.56 -22.85
CA SER A 18 2.81 15.91 -21.49
C SER A 18 3.75 15.35 -20.42
N ARG A 19 4.19 14.10 -20.54
CA ARG A 19 5.13 13.49 -19.58
C ARG A 19 6.50 14.16 -19.64
N GLU A 20 6.99 14.49 -20.83
CA GLU A 20 8.25 15.22 -21.01
C GLU A 20 8.17 16.62 -20.38
N ALA A 21 7.09 17.36 -20.62
CA ALA A 21 6.85 18.65 -20.00
C ALA A 21 6.81 18.57 -18.47
N ASP A 22 6.12 17.56 -17.91
CA ASP A 22 6.07 17.34 -16.47
C ASP A 22 7.44 17.03 -15.88
N THR A 23 8.25 16.19 -16.55
CA THR A 23 9.62 15.89 -16.10
C THR A 23 10.52 17.12 -16.11
N LEU A 24 10.45 17.96 -17.15
CA LEU A 24 11.20 19.20 -17.23
C LEU A 24 10.78 20.21 -16.15
N ALA A 25 9.49 20.28 -15.85
CA ALA A 25 8.98 21.13 -14.77
C ALA A 25 9.50 20.66 -13.41
N MET A 26 9.49 19.35 -13.13
CA MET A 26 10.02 18.78 -11.90
C MET A 26 11.54 19.02 -11.76
N ASP A 27 12.30 18.90 -12.84
CA ASP A 27 13.74 19.15 -12.85
C ASP A 27 14.08 20.63 -12.62
N SER A 28 13.31 21.53 -13.23
CA SER A 28 13.44 22.98 -13.02
C SER A 28 13.14 23.36 -11.55
N ASP A 29 12.04 22.84 -11.00
CA ASP A 29 11.67 23.03 -9.60
C ASP A 29 12.71 22.49 -8.63
N TRP A 30 13.32 21.34 -8.98
CA TRP A 30 14.39 20.74 -8.21
C TRP A 30 15.66 21.62 -8.20
N GLU A 31 16.09 22.11 -9.36
CA GLU A 31 17.25 23.00 -9.45
C GLU A 31 17.01 24.33 -8.72
N LEU A 32 15.78 24.85 -8.72
CA LEU A 32 15.42 26.04 -7.95
C LEU A 32 15.55 25.79 -6.44
N LYS A 33 14.95 24.71 -5.93
CA LYS A 33 15.07 24.32 -4.51
C LYS A 33 16.52 24.03 -4.10
N LYS A 34 17.29 23.40 -4.98
CA LYS A 34 18.71 23.13 -4.74
C LYS A 34 19.51 24.43 -4.59
N LYS A 35 19.27 25.42 -5.44
CA LYS A 35 19.86 26.77 -5.31
C LYS A 35 19.45 27.44 -4.00
N GLU A 36 18.18 27.33 -3.60
CA GLU A 36 17.67 27.87 -2.33
C GLU A 36 18.38 27.21 -1.13
N LEU A 37 18.52 25.89 -1.12
CA LEU A 37 19.22 25.15 -0.06
C LEU A 37 20.71 25.48 0.01
N LEU A 38 21.36 25.70 -1.14
CA LEU A 38 22.76 26.15 -1.20
C LEU A 38 22.92 27.58 -0.68
N ALA A 39 21.97 28.47 -0.99
CA ALA A 39 21.96 29.83 -0.46
C ALA A 39 21.77 29.85 1.07
N LEU A 40 20.90 28.97 1.60
CA LEU A 40 20.67 28.85 3.05
C LEU A 40 21.88 28.32 3.81
N LYS A 41 22.72 27.51 3.16
CA LYS A 41 23.96 26.95 3.76
C LYS A 41 25.16 27.89 3.68
N ARG A 42 25.05 29.07 3.05
CA ARG A 42 26.13 30.05 3.08
C ARG A 42 26.20 30.58 4.52
N PRO A 43 27.28 30.34 5.27
CA PRO A 43 27.41 30.87 6.62
C PRO A 43 27.29 32.39 6.50
N GLN A 44 26.28 32.98 7.13
CA GLN A 44 26.20 34.42 7.28
C GLN A 44 27.46 34.82 8.02
N ALA A 45 28.42 35.40 7.28
CA ALA A 45 29.46 36.19 7.89
C ALA A 45 28.73 37.27 8.69
N ILE A 46 28.91 37.24 10.01
CA ILE A 46 28.43 38.25 10.93
C ILE A 46 29.13 39.55 10.50
N VAL A 47 28.43 40.35 9.70
CA VAL A 47 28.82 41.72 9.38
C VAL A 47 27.98 42.58 10.32
N ASP A 48 28.63 43.07 11.37
CA ASP A 48 28.07 44.10 12.24
C ASP A 48 27.87 45.37 11.42
N GLU A 49 26.61 45.72 11.14
CA GLU A 49 26.24 46.99 10.49
C GLU A 49 25.13 47.68 11.31
N PRO A 50 25.27 48.98 11.63
CA PRO A 50 24.41 49.70 12.57
C PRO A 50 23.04 50.10 11.97
N PRO A 51 22.05 50.46 12.82
CA PRO A 51 20.67 50.62 12.37
C PRO A 51 20.49 51.96 11.65
N THR A 52 20.10 51.90 10.38
CA THR A 52 19.66 53.09 9.64
C THR A 52 18.18 52.98 9.28
N GLU A 53 17.47 54.07 9.53
CA GLU A 53 16.02 54.20 9.49
C GLU A 53 15.41 54.14 8.08
N LYS A 54 14.20 53.59 8.03
CA LYS A 54 13.02 53.95 7.21
C LYS A 54 13.24 54.27 5.72
N SER A 55 12.60 53.45 4.87
CA SER A 55 11.80 54.00 3.76
C SER A 55 10.67 53.06 3.34
N SER A 56 9.47 53.61 3.42
CA SER A 56 8.19 53.10 2.94
C SER A 56 8.08 53.29 1.42
N SER A 57 7.75 52.22 0.68
CA SER A 57 7.13 52.36 -0.64
C SER A 57 6.18 51.19 -0.98
N ILE A 58 4.89 51.55 -1.00
CA ILE A 58 3.84 51.23 -1.98
C ILE A 58 3.70 49.75 -2.40
N ASN A 59 2.72 49.09 -1.77
CA ASN A 59 2.20 47.78 -2.17
C ASN A 59 1.24 47.93 -3.37
N PHE A 60 1.59 47.28 -4.48
CA PHE A 60 0.71 47.06 -5.63
C PHE A 60 -0.26 45.90 -5.30
N ALA A 61 -1.56 46.17 -5.36
CA ALA A 61 -2.62 45.25 -5.00
C ALA A 61 -2.69 44.04 -5.95
N SER A 62 -2.52 42.83 -5.41
CA SER A 62 -2.83 41.57 -6.07
C SER A 62 -3.90 40.84 -5.24
N PRO A 63 -5.09 40.54 -5.78
CA PRO A 63 -6.23 40.08 -4.97
C PRO A 63 -6.18 38.59 -4.56
N PHE A 64 -5.06 37.90 -4.71
CA PHE A 64 -4.91 36.50 -4.30
C PHE A 64 -3.54 36.22 -3.66
N ARG A 65 -3.17 36.99 -2.63
CA ARG A 65 -2.14 36.55 -1.67
C ARG A 65 -2.84 35.97 -0.46
N VAL A 66 -3.08 34.66 -0.46
CA VAL A 66 -3.21 33.92 0.80
C VAL A 66 -1.93 34.22 1.57
N ALA A 67 -2.03 35.03 2.62
CA ALA A 67 -0.89 35.32 3.48
C ALA A 67 -0.29 33.98 3.90
N PRO A 68 1.04 33.77 3.75
CA PRO A 68 1.67 32.54 4.21
C PRO A 68 1.39 32.44 5.70
N GLN A 69 0.48 31.54 6.07
CA GLN A 69 0.18 31.29 7.47
C GLN A 69 1.52 31.00 8.14
N PRO A 70 1.88 31.72 9.22
CA PRO A 70 3.11 31.46 9.94
C PRO A 70 3.07 30.00 10.39
N ARG A 71 3.90 29.17 9.76
CA ARG A 71 4.04 27.77 10.11
C ARG A 71 4.46 27.73 11.57
N SER A 72 3.70 27.03 12.41
CA SER A 72 3.98 26.93 13.83
C SER A 72 5.42 26.45 14.05
N ALA A 73 6.13 27.03 15.01
CA ALA A 73 7.51 26.61 15.37
C ALA A 73 7.60 25.09 15.64
N SER A 74 6.51 24.49 16.13
CA SER A 74 6.36 23.03 16.33
C SER A 74 6.51 22.22 15.04
N SER A 75 6.12 22.77 13.89
CA SER A 75 6.25 22.10 12.59
C SER A 75 7.69 22.07 12.07
N SER A 76 8.50 23.09 12.42
CA SER A 76 9.90 23.18 12.01
C SER A 76 10.77 22.23 12.82
N ALA A 77 10.61 22.22 14.16
CA ALA A 77 11.33 21.31 15.04
C ALA A 77 11.07 19.83 14.71
N ARG A 78 9.80 19.48 14.41
CA ARG A 78 9.45 18.11 13.99
C ARG A 78 10.11 17.72 12.67
N ARG A 79 10.18 18.63 11.69
CA ARG A 79 10.87 18.35 10.41
C ARG A 79 12.36 18.12 10.64
N ALA A 80 13.02 18.99 11.39
CA ALA A 80 14.44 18.83 11.71
C ALA A 80 14.74 17.47 12.36
N ARG A 81 13.88 17.03 13.29
CA ARG A 81 13.98 15.69 13.91
C ARG A 81 13.84 14.57 12.87
N VAL A 82 12.81 14.62 12.04
CA VAL A 82 12.56 13.62 10.98
C VAL A 82 13.74 13.56 9.98
N ASP A 83 14.29 14.72 9.63
CA ASP A 83 15.44 14.81 8.71
C ASP A 83 16.67 14.13 9.31
N VAL A 84 16.91 14.28 10.62
CA VAL A 84 17.99 13.55 11.32
C VAL A 84 17.76 12.05 11.25
N LEU A 85 16.55 11.56 11.57
CA LEU A 85 16.22 10.13 11.53
C LEU A 85 16.40 9.53 10.12
N TYR A 86 15.94 10.23 9.08
CA TYR A 86 16.15 9.78 7.71
C TYR A 86 17.64 9.80 7.32
N SER A 87 18.39 10.81 7.76
CA SER A 87 19.83 10.87 7.51
C SER A 87 20.58 9.70 8.17
N GLU A 88 20.14 9.25 9.34
CA GLU A 88 20.70 8.09 10.05
C GLU A 88 20.45 6.81 9.27
N VAL A 89 19.22 6.59 8.79
CA VAL A 89 18.90 5.42 7.94
C VAL A 89 19.76 5.41 6.68
N VAL A 90 19.92 6.55 5.99
CA VAL A 90 20.77 6.64 4.80
C VAL A 90 22.24 6.32 5.14
N LYS A 91 22.76 6.81 6.27
CA LYS A 91 24.11 6.47 6.73
C LYS A 91 24.24 4.96 6.99
N SER A 92 23.26 4.33 7.63
CA SER A 92 23.25 2.89 7.87
C SER A 92 23.17 2.08 6.58
N ILE A 93 22.41 2.54 5.58
CA ILE A 93 22.39 1.94 4.23
C ILE A 93 23.78 1.99 3.61
N LEU A 94 24.44 3.16 3.62
CA LEU A 94 25.78 3.31 3.06
C LEU A 94 26.82 2.44 3.78
N GLN A 95 26.76 2.39 5.12
CA GLN A 95 27.62 1.52 5.93
C GLN A 95 27.40 0.03 5.60
N SER A 96 26.14 -0.39 5.47
CA SER A 96 25.79 -1.78 5.11
C SER A 96 26.26 -2.18 3.72
N ARG A 97 26.41 -1.22 2.79
CA ARG A 97 26.99 -1.45 1.46
C ARG A 97 28.51 -1.50 1.48
N ALA A 98 29.14 -0.72 2.36
CA ALA A 98 30.59 -0.67 2.49
C ALA A 98 31.15 -1.92 3.19
N THR A 99 30.42 -2.48 4.15
CA THR A 99 30.77 -3.74 4.81
C THR A 99 29.87 -4.84 4.28
N PRO A 100 30.36 -5.80 3.47
CA PRO A 100 29.57 -6.94 3.01
C PRO A 100 29.25 -7.84 4.19
N SER A 101 28.28 -7.43 4.99
CA SER A 101 27.75 -8.19 6.10
C SER A 101 26.77 -9.23 5.58
N THR A 102 26.72 -10.39 6.22
CA THR A 102 25.81 -11.49 5.85
C THR A 102 24.32 -11.09 5.95
N ARG A 103 24.01 -10.02 6.69
CA ARG A 103 22.64 -9.55 6.92
C ARG A 103 22.34 -8.30 6.10
N ARG A 104 21.43 -8.41 5.15
CA ARG A 104 21.01 -7.26 4.35
C ARG A 104 20.24 -6.24 5.18
N PHE A 105 20.49 -4.97 4.87
CA PHE A 105 19.76 -3.84 5.44
C PHE A 105 18.35 -3.78 4.87
N LYS A 106 17.34 -3.73 5.74
CA LYS A 106 15.92 -3.69 5.37
C LYS A 106 15.45 -2.24 5.26
N VAL A 107 15.60 -1.66 4.09
CA VAL A 107 15.38 -0.23 3.84
C VAL A 107 13.92 0.15 4.13
N ALA A 108 12.96 -0.56 3.53
CA ALA A 108 11.56 -0.22 3.67
C ALA A 108 11.07 -0.39 5.12
N HIS A 109 11.59 -1.38 5.84
CA HIS A 109 11.30 -1.59 7.26
C HIS A 109 11.76 -0.43 8.15
N GLU A 110 12.99 0.07 7.97
CA GLU A 110 13.49 1.20 8.77
C GLU A 110 12.72 2.49 8.49
N PHE A 111 12.38 2.74 7.23
CA PHE A 111 11.52 3.87 6.88
C PHE A 111 10.09 3.72 7.41
N GLU A 112 9.50 2.50 7.37
CA GLU A 112 8.20 2.20 7.99
C GLU A 112 8.23 2.57 9.48
N LYS A 113 9.26 2.12 10.20
CA LYS A 113 9.43 2.38 11.63
C LYS A 113 9.44 3.87 11.95
N ILE A 114 10.24 4.67 11.23
CA ILE A 114 10.27 6.13 11.41
C ILE A 114 8.89 6.74 11.16
N THR A 115 8.18 6.30 10.11
CA THR A 115 6.88 6.89 9.78
C THR A 115 5.81 6.63 10.83
N VAL A 116 5.84 5.45 11.47
CA VAL A 116 4.96 5.07 12.59
C VAL A 116 5.31 5.88 13.84
N GLU A 117 6.59 5.94 14.21
CA GLU A 117 7.06 6.68 15.39
C GLU A 117 6.73 8.17 15.29
N GLU A 118 6.94 8.76 14.11
CA GLU A 118 6.69 10.17 13.84
C GLU A 118 5.24 10.47 13.46
N LYS A 119 4.34 9.47 13.41
CA LYS A 119 2.92 9.63 13.05
C LYS A 119 2.74 10.48 11.78
N ARG A 120 3.48 10.13 10.73
CA ARG A 120 3.51 10.90 9.44
C ARG A 120 2.21 10.79 8.64
N GLY A 121 1.31 9.90 9.08
CA GLY A 121 0.02 9.68 8.49
C GLY A 121 -0.07 8.29 7.86
N PHE A 122 -1.27 7.73 7.91
CA PHE A 122 -1.56 6.37 7.47
C PHE A 122 -1.10 6.09 6.04
N GLN A 123 -1.26 7.04 5.12
CA GLN A 123 -0.88 6.87 3.72
C GLN A 123 0.62 6.61 3.56
N VAL A 124 1.47 7.35 4.27
CA VAL A 124 2.93 7.21 4.17
C VAL A 124 3.38 5.88 4.77
N GLU A 125 2.80 5.51 5.92
CA GLU A 125 3.06 4.21 6.55
C GLU A 125 2.69 3.04 5.61
N GLU A 126 1.51 3.13 4.97
CA GLU A 126 1.06 2.11 4.00
C GLU A 126 1.98 2.03 2.78
N CYS A 127 2.49 3.14 2.26
CA CYS A 127 3.46 3.12 1.16
C CYS A 127 4.69 2.29 1.52
N PHE A 128 5.26 2.47 2.72
CA PHE A 128 6.44 1.69 3.13
C PHE A 128 6.10 0.23 3.41
N ARG A 129 4.90 -0.08 3.91
CA ARG A 129 4.44 -1.48 4.04
C ARG A 129 4.33 -2.17 2.68
N VAL A 130 3.81 -1.49 1.66
CA VAL A 130 3.76 -2.02 0.28
C VAL A 130 5.18 -2.25 -0.25
N LEU A 131 6.07 -1.27 -0.09
CA LEU A 131 7.47 -1.37 -0.53
C LEU A 131 8.20 -2.52 0.16
N LYS A 132 7.93 -2.76 1.44
CA LYS A 132 8.47 -3.89 2.21
C LYS A 132 8.03 -5.24 1.62
N GLY A 133 6.77 -5.35 1.19
CA GLY A 133 6.24 -6.52 0.50
C GLY A 133 6.87 -6.74 -0.88
N ILE A 134 7.06 -5.66 -1.66
CA ILE A 134 7.75 -5.69 -2.98
C ILE A 134 9.22 -6.08 -2.83
N ALA A 135 9.91 -5.56 -1.81
CA ALA A 135 11.32 -5.84 -1.54
C ALA A 135 11.55 -7.19 -0.84
N HIS A 136 10.48 -7.92 -0.52
CA HIS A 136 10.51 -9.18 0.25
C HIS A 136 11.24 -9.06 1.59
N GLU A 137 11.17 -7.90 2.24
CA GLU A 137 11.82 -7.64 3.53
C GLU A 137 11.10 -8.32 4.71
N ASP A 138 9.84 -8.71 4.53
CA ASP A 138 9.01 -9.38 5.54
C ASP A 138 9.42 -10.81 5.84
N SER A 139 9.89 -11.53 4.82
CA SER A 139 10.29 -12.93 4.97
C SER A 139 11.75 -13.01 5.43
N ASN A 140 12.02 -13.86 6.43
CA ASN A 140 13.40 -14.22 6.83
C ASN A 140 14.17 -14.96 5.71
N THR A 141 13.57 -15.09 4.52
CA THR A 141 14.21 -15.63 3.33
C THR A 141 15.37 -14.72 2.91
N PRO A 142 16.54 -15.28 2.58
CA PRO A 142 17.64 -14.51 2.02
C PRO A 142 17.12 -13.79 0.77
N SER A 143 17.17 -12.46 0.82
CA SER A 143 16.65 -11.57 -0.22
C SER A 143 17.33 -11.86 -1.57
N LEU A 144 16.63 -11.63 -2.68
CA LEU A 144 17.07 -11.94 -4.05
C LEU A 144 18.39 -11.25 -4.39
N ALA A 145 19.32 -11.96 -5.03
CA ALA A 145 20.68 -11.54 -5.36
C ALA A 145 20.84 -10.03 -5.65
N GLU A 146 21.84 -9.40 -5.04
CA GLU A 146 22.12 -7.97 -5.14
C GLU A 146 22.18 -7.50 -6.59
N GLY A 147 21.49 -6.39 -6.88
CA GLY A 147 21.65 -5.62 -8.12
C GLY A 147 20.63 -5.90 -9.22
N ILE A 148 19.77 -6.91 -9.09
CA ILE A 148 18.69 -7.12 -10.05
C ILE A 148 17.48 -6.30 -9.61
N PRO A 149 17.02 -5.29 -10.40
CA PRO A 149 15.77 -4.62 -10.09
C PRO A 149 14.65 -5.65 -10.04
N PRO A 150 13.69 -5.54 -9.10
CA PRO A 150 12.59 -6.49 -9.03
C PRO A 150 11.91 -6.52 -10.40
N SER A 151 11.76 -7.72 -10.97
CA SER A 151 11.00 -7.86 -12.20
C SER A 151 9.58 -7.33 -11.96
N THR A 152 8.90 -6.85 -13.01
CA THR A 152 7.51 -6.40 -12.90
C THR A 152 6.63 -7.47 -12.25
N GLU A 153 6.89 -8.75 -12.56
CA GLU A 153 6.20 -9.90 -11.96
C GLU A 153 6.45 -10.01 -10.45
N MET A 154 7.68 -9.81 -9.99
CA MET A 154 7.99 -9.79 -8.55
C MET A 154 7.29 -8.62 -7.85
N ALA A 155 7.30 -7.44 -8.46
CA ALA A 155 6.62 -6.28 -7.90
C ALA A 155 5.11 -6.53 -7.77
N ILE A 156 4.47 -7.04 -8.82
CA ILE A 156 3.04 -7.43 -8.81
C ILE A 156 2.79 -8.47 -7.72
N THR A 157 3.64 -9.50 -7.63
CA THR A 157 3.50 -10.57 -6.63
C THR A 157 3.62 -10.03 -5.20
N GLY A 158 4.58 -9.14 -4.94
CA GLY A 158 4.76 -8.48 -3.65
C GLY A 158 3.56 -7.61 -3.27
N VAL A 159 3.05 -6.82 -4.22
CA VAL A 159 1.83 -6.01 -4.02
C VAL A 159 0.61 -6.88 -3.75
N LEU A 160 0.39 -7.94 -4.54
CA LEU A 160 -0.74 -8.84 -4.34
C LEU A 160 -0.68 -9.53 -2.97
N ARG A 161 0.50 -10.04 -2.58
CA ARG A 161 0.71 -10.62 -1.26
C ARG A 161 0.38 -9.64 -0.15
N TYR A 162 0.83 -8.39 -0.28
CA TYR A 162 0.51 -7.34 0.67
C TYR A 162 -1.01 -7.09 0.77
N LEU A 163 -1.68 -6.90 -0.37
CA LEU A 163 -3.13 -6.62 -0.41
C LEU A 163 -3.98 -7.79 0.09
N CYS A 164 -3.52 -9.03 -0.11
CA CYS A 164 -4.15 -10.23 0.42
C CYS A 164 -3.99 -10.31 1.94
N GLY A 165 -2.75 -10.14 2.45
CA GLY A 165 -2.48 -10.12 3.89
C GLY A 165 -3.20 -8.98 4.61
N LEU A 166 -3.27 -7.79 4.01
CA LEU A 166 -3.99 -6.64 4.54
C LEU A 166 -5.48 -6.97 4.72
N PHE A 167 -6.10 -7.60 3.72
CA PHE A 167 -7.50 -8.01 3.80
C PHE A 167 -7.71 -9.07 4.88
N LEU A 168 -6.85 -10.10 4.91
CA LEU A 168 -6.93 -11.19 5.87
C LEU A 168 -6.83 -10.69 7.32
N GLU A 169 -5.76 -9.95 7.64
CA GLU A 169 -5.49 -9.58 9.03
C GLU A 169 -6.41 -8.46 9.51
N ARG A 170 -6.55 -7.38 8.72
CA ARG A 170 -7.27 -6.19 9.21
C ARG A 170 -8.77 -6.28 9.04
N LYS A 171 -9.23 -6.84 7.91
CA LYS A 171 -10.67 -6.85 7.59
C LYS A 171 -11.32 -8.14 8.04
N LEU A 172 -10.80 -9.28 7.59
CA LEU A 172 -11.40 -10.58 7.88
C LEU A 172 -11.27 -10.95 9.36
N ARG A 173 -10.03 -11.04 9.87
CA ARG A 173 -9.78 -11.41 11.28
C ARG A 173 -10.20 -10.29 12.24
N GLY A 174 -10.06 -9.04 11.83
CA GLY A 174 -10.60 -7.89 12.57
C GLY A 174 -12.11 -8.00 12.79
N ALA A 175 -12.89 -8.35 11.77
CA ALA A 175 -14.34 -8.53 11.90
C ALA A 175 -14.71 -9.73 12.78
N ILE A 176 -13.98 -10.84 12.68
CA ILE A 176 -14.17 -12.02 13.56
C ILE A 176 -13.90 -11.65 15.02
N ALA A 177 -12.81 -10.93 15.28
CA ALA A 177 -12.43 -10.49 16.62
C ALA A 177 -13.43 -9.50 17.22
N ALA A 178 -14.06 -8.66 16.38
CA ALA A 178 -15.08 -7.71 16.82
C ALA A 178 -16.41 -8.38 17.21
N ALA A 179 -16.75 -9.54 16.63
CA ALA A 179 -18.01 -10.23 16.88
C ALA A 179 -17.84 -11.77 17.03
N PRO A 180 -17.13 -12.24 18.08
CA PRO A 180 -16.76 -13.65 18.22
C PRO A 180 -17.96 -14.59 18.37
N LEU A 181 -19.03 -14.14 19.05
CA LEU A 181 -20.25 -14.92 19.25
C LEU A 181 -21.00 -15.18 17.93
N VAL A 182 -21.02 -14.19 17.04
CA VAL A 182 -21.67 -14.29 15.73
C VAL A 182 -20.80 -15.10 14.76
N ALA A 183 -19.49 -14.89 14.81
CA ALA A 183 -18.55 -15.53 13.91
C ALA A 183 -18.56 -17.06 14.04
N ARG A 184 -18.78 -17.61 15.25
CA ARG A 184 -18.82 -19.06 15.50
C ARG A 184 -17.63 -19.80 14.88
N ARG A 185 -16.43 -19.21 14.98
CA ARG A 185 -15.19 -19.75 14.37
C ARG A 185 -14.92 -21.20 14.76
N GLY A 186 -15.33 -21.60 15.97
CA GLY A 186 -15.04 -22.93 16.50
C GLY A 186 -13.56 -23.10 16.84
N GLY A 187 -13.09 -24.36 16.85
CA GLY A 187 -11.72 -24.72 17.19
C GLY A 187 -10.81 -25.01 15.99
N ASP A 188 -11.29 -24.85 14.75
CA ASP A 188 -10.49 -25.11 13.55
C ASP A 188 -9.60 -23.88 13.23
N PRO A 189 -8.26 -24.00 13.28
CA PRO A 189 -7.36 -22.90 12.93
C PRO A 189 -7.17 -22.72 11.41
N SER A 190 -7.92 -23.42 10.55
CA SER A 190 -7.80 -23.30 9.09
C SER A 190 -8.26 -21.95 8.54
N ILE A 191 -7.71 -21.57 7.38
CA ILE A 191 -8.17 -20.38 6.63
C ILE A 191 -9.62 -20.51 6.17
N LEU A 192 -10.06 -21.73 5.87
CA LEU A 192 -11.45 -22.00 5.50
C LEU A 192 -12.39 -21.77 6.69
N GLY A 193 -11.97 -22.16 7.90
CA GLY A 193 -12.66 -21.84 9.14
C GLY A 193 -12.76 -20.33 9.36
N ASP A 194 -11.66 -19.59 9.16
CA ASP A 194 -11.64 -18.12 9.22
C ASP A 194 -12.63 -17.49 8.22
N VAL A 195 -12.63 -17.95 6.96
CA VAL A 195 -13.55 -17.43 5.93
C VAL A 195 -15.01 -17.72 6.27
N ARG A 196 -15.34 -18.93 6.74
CA ARG A 196 -16.71 -19.26 7.16
C ARG A 196 -17.15 -18.42 8.34
N ALA A 197 -16.27 -18.22 9.32
CA ALA A 197 -16.55 -17.39 10.47
C ALA A 197 -16.82 -15.93 10.06
N TYR A 198 -16.03 -15.40 9.14
CA TYR A 198 -16.22 -14.07 8.58
C TYR A 198 -17.54 -13.95 7.81
N LEU A 199 -17.92 -14.96 7.03
CA LEU A 199 -19.20 -14.98 6.33
C LEU A 199 -20.39 -15.00 7.29
N ASN A 200 -20.31 -15.71 8.41
CA ASN A 200 -21.35 -15.66 9.45
C ASN A 200 -21.54 -14.24 9.99
N VAL A 201 -20.45 -13.48 10.17
CA VAL A 201 -20.52 -12.07 10.59
C VAL A 201 -21.17 -11.21 9.50
N ILE A 202 -20.78 -11.36 8.23
CA ILE A 202 -21.36 -10.57 7.13
C ILE A 202 -22.85 -10.89 6.93
N PHE A 203 -23.22 -12.16 7.02
CA PHE A 203 -24.58 -12.64 6.80
C PHE A 203 -25.40 -12.76 8.09
N GLU A 204 -25.01 -12.04 9.16
CA GLU A 204 -25.76 -12.01 10.42
C GLU A 204 -27.24 -11.61 10.20
N ARG A 205 -27.48 -10.70 9.24
CA ARG A 205 -28.83 -10.22 8.87
C ARG A 205 -29.55 -11.11 7.86
N GLY A 206 -28.97 -12.24 7.49
CA GLY A 206 -29.46 -13.13 6.44
C GLY A 206 -28.58 -13.12 5.19
N ILE A 207 -28.74 -14.17 4.38
CA ILE A 207 -28.07 -14.32 3.10
C ILE A 207 -28.80 -13.44 2.07
N PRO A 208 -28.09 -12.61 1.28
CA PRO A 208 -28.72 -11.82 0.23
C PRO A 208 -29.45 -12.69 -0.80
N HIS A 209 -30.64 -12.26 -1.25
CA HIS A 209 -31.47 -12.96 -2.25
C HIS A 209 -30.73 -13.34 -3.54
N ILE A 210 -29.75 -12.54 -3.98
CA ILE A 210 -28.93 -12.86 -5.16
C ILE A 210 -28.08 -14.13 -5.00
N LEU A 211 -27.85 -14.55 -3.75
CA LEU A 211 -27.13 -15.77 -3.40
C LEU A 211 -28.08 -16.90 -2.96
N GLU A 212 -29.37 -16.62 -2.82
CA GLU A 212 -30.38 -17.63 -2.49
C GLU A 212 -30.56 -18.58 -3.68
N GLY A 213 -30.63 -19.88 -3.39
CA GLY A 213 -30.74 -20.93 -4.42
C GLY A 213 -29.40 -21.35 -5.07
N GLY A 214 -28.29 -20.68 -4.75
CA GLY A 214 -26.97 -21.10 -5.17
C GLY A 214 -26.48 -22.38 -4.46
N PRO A 215 -25.41 -23.03 -4.96
CA PRO A 215 -24.80 -24.16 -4.27
C PRO A 215 -24.32 -23.74 -2.88
N THR A 216 -24.64 -24.56 -1.88
CA THR A 216 -24.22 -24.35 -0.49
C THR A 216 -23.20 -25.41 -0.07
N ALA A 217 -22.25 -25.01 0.76
CA ALA A 217 -21.27 -25.89 1.39
C ALA A 217 -21.20 -25.55 2.88
N ASN A 218 -21.52 -26.52 3.74
CA ASN A 218 -21.62 -26.35 5.19
C ASN A 218 -22.61 -25.24 5.62
N GLY A 219 -23.77 -25.19 4.97
CA GLY A 219 -24.84 -24.23 5.29
C GLY A 219 -24.56 -22.79 4.84
N LEU A 220 -23.42 -22.52 4.18
CA LEU A 220 -23.07 -21.22 3.65
C LEU A 220 -23.00 -21.26 2.11
N PRO A 221 -23.27 -20.14 1.41
CA PRO A 221 -23.12 -20.09 -0.04
C PRO A 221 -21.67 -20.40 -0.47
N LEU A 222 -21.51 -21.27 -1.47
CA LEU A 222 -20.19 -21.75 -1.92
C LEU A 222 -19.34 -20.62 -2.52
N TRP A 223 -19.92 -19.82 -3.43
CA TRP A 223 -19.19 -18.81 -4.19
C TRP A 223 -18.56 -17.71 -3.33
N PRO A 224 -19.24 -17.16 -2.30
CA PRO A 224 -18.59 -16.28 -1.33
C PRO A 224 -17.40 -16.91 -0.61
N GLN A 225 -17.47 -18.20 -0.25
CA GLN A 225 -16.33 -18.89 0.38
C GLN A 225 -15.14 -18.93 -0.58
N VAL A 226 -15.35 -19.35 -1.83
CA VAL A 226 -14.33 -19.40 -2.88
C VAL A 226 -13.74 -18.00 -3.14
N TYR A 227 -14.60 -16.99 -3.29
CA TYR A 227 -14.20 -15.61 -3.50
C TYR A 227 -13.29 -15.09 -2.39
N TYR A 228 -13.68 -15.27 -1.12
CA TYR A 228 -12.89 -14.75 0.00
C TYR A 228 -11.60 -15.53 0.22
N LEU A 229 -11.55 -16.83 -0.09
CA LEU A 229 -10.29 -17.59 -0.11
C LEU A 229 -9.30 -17.01 -1.13
N MET A 230 -9.77 -16.76 -2.37
CA MET A 230 -8.95 -16.09 -3.39
C MET A 230 -8.53 -14.68 -2.94
N ARG A 231 -9.44 -13.91 -2.34
CA ARG A 231 -9.17 -12.54 -1.88
C ARG A 231 -8.12 -12.47 -0.76
N CYS A 232 -8.01 -13.54 0.03
CA CYS A 232 -7.00 -13.72 1.07
C CYS A 232 -5.67 -14.28 0.54
N GLY A 233 -5.59 -14.64 -0.74
CA GLY A 233 -4.38 -15.21 -1.35
C GLY A 233 -4.23 -16.72 -1.18
N PHE A 234 -5.34 -17.47 -1.02
CA PHE A 234 -5.34 -18.93 -0.89
C PHE A 234 -6.13 -19.60 -2.03
N PRO A 235 -5.62 -19.55 -3.27
CA PRO A 235 -6.30 -20.14 -4.43
C PRO A 235 -6.41 -21.66 -4.33
N ASP A 236 -5.41 -22.34 -3.77
CA ASP A 236 -5.41 -23.80 -3.63
C ASP A 236 -6.55 -24.27 -2.73
N ALA A 237 -6.71 -23.64 -1.56
CA ALA A 237 -7.83 -23.92 -0.66
C ALA A 237 -9.20 -23.61 -1.30
N ALA A 238 -9.25 -22.63 -2.21
CA ALA A 238 -10.46 -22.31 -2.95
C ALA A 238 -10.78 -23.40 -3.99
N ALA A 239 -9.76 -23.94 -4.67
CA ALA A 239 -9.89 -25.05 -5.60
C ALA A 239 -10.33 -26.34 -4.88
N ASP A 240 -9.70 -26.67 -3.76
CA ASP A 240 -10.06 -27.82 -2.92
C ASP A 240 -11.53 -27.75 -2.48
N LEU A 241 -11.99 -26.57 -2.05
CA LEU A 241 -13.38 -26.36 -1.66
C LEU A 241 -14.35 -26.56 -2.83
N ALA A 242 -14.00 -26.05 -4.01
CA ALA A 242 -14.83 -26.21 -5.21
C ALA A 242 -14.91 -27.68 -5.65
N GLU A 243 -13.82 -28.42 -5.55
CA GLU A 243 -13.78 -29.85 -5.86
C GLU A 243 -14.62 -30.67 -4.86
N GLN A 244 -14.49 -30.38 -3.56
CA GLN A 244 -15.33 -31.00 -2.53
C GLN A 244 -16.83 -30.76 -2.78
N ALA A 245 -17.20 -29.54 -3.14
CA ALA A 245 -18.59 -29.21 -3.45
C ALA A 245 -19.11 -29.94 -4.69
N LYS A 246 -18.26 -30.11 -5.72
CA LYS A 246 -18.59 -30.89 -6.92
C LYS A 246 -18.88 -32.35 -6.57
N GLU A 247 -18.06 -32.98 -5.74
CA GLU A 247 -18.25 -34.38 -5.35
C GLU A 247 -19.50 -34.57 -4.47
N VAL A 248 -19.79 -33.62 -3.57
CA VAL A 248 -21.04 -33.64 -2.79
C VAL A 248 -22.26 -33.48 -3.71
N GLY A 249 -22.21 -32.57 -4.68
CA GLY A 249 -23.26 -32.41 -5.68
C GLY A 249 -23.51 -33.69 -6.49
N ARG A 250 -22.43 -34.37 -6.93
CA ARG A 250 -22.51 -35.64 -7.64
C ARG A 250 -23.19 -36.74 -6.82
N LYS A 251 -22.80 -36.88 -5.55
CA LYS A 251 -23.39 -37.87 -4.62
C LYS A 251 -24.87 -37.60 -4.35
N ASN A 252 -25.26 -36.33 -4.24
CA ASN A 252 -26.65 -35.95 -4.02
C ASN A 252 -27.52 -36.24 -5.26
N ALA A 253 -26.99 -36.02 -6.47
CA ALA A 253 -27.69 -36.36 -7.71
C ALA A 253 -27.94 -37.88 -7.82
N SER A 254 -26.91 -38.72 -7.59
CA SER A 254 -27.06 -40.18 -7.66
C SER A 254 -28.04 -40.75 -6.61
N ARG A 255 -28.21 -40.08 -5.46
CA ARG A 255 -29.21 -40.46 -4.45
C ARG A 255 -30.64 -40.16 -4.90
N MET A 256 -30.84 -39.09 -5.67
CA MET A 256 -32.16 -38.78 -6.22
C MET A 256 -32.57 -39.80 -7.29
N ASP A 257 -31.62 -40.27 -8.09
CA ASP A 257 -31.89 -41.26 -9.14
C ASP A 257 -32.21 -42.67 -8.62
N THR A 258 -31.81 -42.99 -7.38
CA THR A 258 -32.00 -44.32 -6.75
C THR A 258 -33.17 -44.36 -5.77
N GLY A 259 -33.80 -43.22 -5.48
CA GLY A 259 -35.05 -43.13 -4.73
C GLY A 259 -36.22 -43.59 -5.60
N PHE A 260 -36.47 -44.90 -5.61
CA PHE A 260 -37.70 -45.50 -6.13
C PHE A 260 -38.93 -44.79 -5.54
N TYR A 261 -39.79 -44.30 -6.43
CA TYR A 261 -41.18 -43.94 -6.14
C TYR A 261 -42.00 -45.18 -5.72
#